data_AF-A0A151QRE4-F1
#
_entry.id   AF-A0A151QRE4-F1
#
_cell.length_a   1.000
_cell.length_b   1.000
_cell.length_c   1.000
_cell.angle_alpha   90.00
_cell.angle_beta   90.00
_cell.angle_gamma   90.00
#
_symmetry.space_group_name_H-M   'P 1'
#
loop_
_entity.id
_entity.type
_entity.pdbx_description
1 polymer ?
#
loop_
_entity_poly.entity_id
_entity_poly.type
_entity_poly.pdbx_seq_one_letter_code
_entity_poly.pdbx_strand_id
1 'polypeptide(L)' 'EDACLIELVKKYGIKRWSIISKYLPGRIGKQCRERWNNHLDPTIKKDAWTEEEEKYLLSVTNTTPEVAIDSTI' A
#
# COMPACT_ATOMS: atom_id res chain seq x y z
N GLU A 1 11.82 -2.87 -14.52
CA GLU A 1 10.61 -3.68 -14.26
C GLU A 1 9.34 -2.84 -14.13
N ASP A 2 9.32 -1.81 -13.28
CA ASP A 2 8.09 -1.03 -13.02
C ASP A 2 7.52 -0.33 -14.25
N ALA A 3 8.36 0.28 -15.10
CA ALA A 3 7.90 0.89 -16.35
C ALA A 3 7.18 -0.11 -17.27
N CYS A 4 7.68 -1.34 -17.35
CA CYS A 4 7.05 -2.40 -18.14
C CYS A 4 5.70 -2.81 -17.54
N LEU A 5 5.64 -2.95 -16.21
CA LEU A 5 4.39 -3.24 -15.52
C LEU A 5 3.34 -2.14 -15.73
N ILE A 6 3.75 -0.87 -15.70
CA ILE A 6 2.87 0.28 -15.97
C ILE A 6 2.31 0.22 -17.40
N GLU A 7 3.17 0.02 -18.39
CA GLU A 7 2.74 -0.08 -19.80
C GLU A 7 1.81 -1.27 -20.04
N LEU A 8 2.10 -2.42 -19.43
CA LEU A 8 1.24 -3.61 -19.50
C LEU A 8 -0.11 -3.40 -18.83
N VAL A 9 -0.15 -2.69 -17.69
CA VAL A 9 -1.40 -2.34 -17.01
C VAL A 9 -2.21 -1.34 -17.82
N LYS A 10 -1.58 -0.34 -18.45
CA LYS A 10 -2.26 0.56 -19.39
C LYS A 10 -2.86 -0.20 -20.58
N LYS A 11 -2.14 -1.20 -21.10
CA LYS A 11 -2.55 -1.99 -22.26
C LYS A 11 -3.65 -3.02 -21.97
N TYR A 12 -3.56 -3.73 -20.85
CA TYR A 12 -4.45 -4.85 -20.52
C TYR A 12 -5.45 -4.58 -19.40
N GLY A 13 -5.25 -3.50 -18.64
CA GLY A 13 -6.02 -3.14 -17.45
C GLY A 13 -5.61 -3.87 -16.17
N ILE A 14 -5.98 -3.28 -15.02
CA ILE A 14 -5.66 -3.74 -13.67
C ILE A 14 -6.36 -5.05 -13.23
N LYS A 15 -7.10 -5.73 -14.12
CA LYS A 15 -7.82 -6.98 -13.79
C LYS A 15 -7.11 -8.22 -14.34
N ARG A 16 -6.16 -8.06 -15.27
CA ARG A 16 -5.58 -9.15 -16.07
C ARG A 16 -4.16 -9.50 -15.65
N TRP A 17 -3.91 -9.65 -14.35
CA TRP A 17 -2.59 -9.91 -13.78
C TRP A 17 -1.93 -11.18 -14.29
N SER A 18 -2.70 -12.25 -14.52
CA SER A 18 -2.20 -13.52 -15.07
C SER A 18 -1.69 -13.39 -16.51
N ILE A 19 -2.15 -12.39 -17.26
CA ILE A 19 -1.67 -12.08 -18.60
C ILE A 19 -0.42 -11.21 -18.49
N ILE A 20 -0.47 -10.16 -17.65
CA ILE A 20 0.63 -9.23 -17.42
C ILE A 20 1.90 -9.97 -16.95
N SER A 21 1.77 -10.93 -16.03
CA SER A 21 2.92 -11.69 -15.54
C SER A 21 3.61 -12.55 -16.59
N LYS A 22 2.93 -12.92 -17.69
CA LYS A 22 3.56 -13.67 -18.80
C LYS A 22 4.59 -12.83 -19.55
N TYR A 23 4.49 -11.51 -19.48
CA TYR A 23 5.43 -10.58 -20.10
C TYR A 23 6.58 -10.18 -19.15
N LEU A 24 6.52 -10.59 -17.88
CA LEU A 24 7.52 -10.30 -16.86
C LEU A 24 8.16 -11.62 -16.40
N PRO A 25 9.30 -12.05 -17.00
CA PRO A 25 9.93 -13.31 -16.65
C PRO A 25 10.33 -13.33 -15.18
N GLY A 26 10.04 -14.44 -14.49
CA GLY A 26 10.33 -14.59 -13.06
C GLY A 26 9.35 -13.89 -12.11
N ARG A 27 8.26 -13.29 -12.62
CA ARG A 27 7.21 -12.69 -11.80
C ARG A 27 5.89 -13.45 -11.95
N ILE A 28 5.15 -13.55 -10.85
CA ILE A 28 3.77 -14.09 -10.86
C ILE A 28 2.74 -12.96 -10.78
N GLY A 29 1.52 -13.23 -11.23
CA GLY A 29 0.43 -12.24 -11.25
C GLY A 29 0.17 -11.60 -9.88
N LYS A 30 0.30 -12.36 -8.78
CA LYS A 30 0.19 -11.84 -7.41
C LYS A 30 1.20 -10.72 -7.14
N GLN A 31 2.47 -10.91 -7.49
CA GLN A 31 3.53 -9.92 -7.29
C GLN A 31 3.28 -8.67 -8.14
N CYS A 32 2.82 -8.84 -9.39
CA CYS A 32 2.48 -7.72 -10.26
C CYS A 32 1.34 -6.88 -9.68
N ARG A 33 0.29 -7.53 -9.17
CA ARG A 33 -0.83 -6.86 -8.50
C ARG A 33 -0.36 -6.11 -7.25
N GLU A 34 0.40 -6.76 -6.38
CA GLU A 34 0.88 -6.16 -5.13
C GLU A 34 1.74 -4.92 -5.41
N ARG A 35 2.68 -5.03 -6.36
CA ARG A 35 3.52 -3.90 -6.78
C ARG A 35 2.69 -2.74 -7.29
N TRP A 36 1.65 -3.01 -8.10
CA TRP A 36 0.75 -1.98 -8.60
C TRP A 36 0.01 -1.26 -7.47
N ASN A 37 -0.75 -2.00 -6.66
CA ASN A 37 -1.62 -1.42 -5.63
C ASN A 37 -0.86 -0.70 -4.52
N ASN A 38 0.41 -1.06 -4.27
CA ASN A 38 1.18 -0.48 -3.19
C ASN A 38 2.06 0.69 -3.65
N HIS A 39 2.46 0.75 -4.92
CA HIS A 39 3.51 1.70 -5.35
C HIS A 39 3.27 2.40 -6.69
N LEU A 40 2.60 1.75 -7.65
CA LEU A 40 2.52 2.23 -9.04
C LEU A 40 1.17 2.82 -9.41
N ASP A 41 0.11 2.51 -8.66
CA ASP A 41 -1.21 3.08 -8.90
C ASP A 41 -1.17 4.59 -8.61
N PRO A 42 -1.48 5.45 -9.60
CA PRO A 42 -1.46 6.89 -9.42
C PRO A 42 -2.54 7.40 -8.44
N THR A 43 -3.51 6.55 -8.07
CA THR A 43 -4.53 6.90 -7.07
C THR A 43 -4.02 6.79 -5.62
N ILE A 44 -2.83 6.24 -5.41
CA ILE A 44 -2.21 6.17 -4.09
C ILE A 44 -1.79 7.57 -3.67
N LYS A 45 -2.45 8.11 -2.64
CA LYS A 45 -2.04 9.34 -1.98
C LYS A 45 -0.71 9.09 -1.26
N LYS A 46 0.31 9.86 -1.62
CA LYS A 46 1.66 9.82 -1.00
C LYS A 46 1.93 11.04 -0.12
N ASP A 47 0.91 11.84 0.10
CA ASP A 47 0.99 13.06 0.91
C ASP A 47 1.11 12.72 2.40
N ALA A 48 1.54 13.71 3.18
CA ALA A 48 1.53 13.61 4.63
C ALA A 48 0.10 13.33 5.14
N TRP A 49 0.01 12.56 6.22
CA TRP A 49 -1.25 12.28 6.88
C TRP A 49 -1.95 13.59 7.24
N THR A 50 -3.25 13.68 6.94
CA THR A 50 -4.03 14.85 7.37
C THR A 50 -4.24 14.81 8.88
N GLU A 51 -4.41 15.97 9.52
CA GLU A 51 -4.68 16.06 10.96
C GLU A 51 -5.94 15.26 11.37
N GLU A 52 -6.90 15.10 10.46
CA GLU A 52 -8.10 14.27 10.67
C GLU A 52 -7.78 12.78 10.66
N GLU A 53 -6.95 12.31 9.73
CA GLU A 53 -6.49 10.91 9.68
C GLU A 53 -5.60 10.58 10.89
N GLU A 54 -4.76 11.52 11.34
CA GLU A 54 -3.94 11.38 12.56
C GLU A 54 -4.82 11.28 13.82
N LYS A 55 -5.82 12.15 13.97
CA LYS A 55 -6.79 12.07 15.08
C LYS A 55 -7.58 10.77 15.05
N TYR A 56 -7.97 10.28 13.87
CA TYR A 56 -8.64 9.00 13.74
C TYR A 56 -7.76 7.83 14.15
N LEU A 57 -6.50 7.80 13.69
CA LEU A 57 -5.53 6.79 14.12
C LEU A 57 -5.36 6.80 15.64
N LEU A 58 -5.12 7.96 16.24
CA LEU A 58 -5.03 8.11 17.69
C LEU A 58 -6.31 7.59 18.37
N SER A 59 -7.49 7.89 17.85
CA SER A 59 -8.76 7.40 18.44
C SER A 59 -8.90 5.87 18.38
N VAL A 60 -8.41 5.23 17.32
CA VAL A 60 -8.44 3.78 17.13
C VAL A 60 -7.34 3.07 17.94
N THR A 61 -6.19 3.70 18.13
CA THR A 61 -5.05 3.12 18.87
C THR A 61 -5.13 3.38 20.38
N ASN A 62 -5.93 4.34 20.85
CA ASN A 62 -6.08 4.68 22.27
C ASN A 62 -7.14 3.85 23.01
N THR A 63 -7.16 2.53 22.81
CA THR A 63 -7.72 1.59 23.80
C THR A 63 -6.64 0.59 24.22
N THR A 64 -5.58 1.10 24.84
CA THR A 64 -4.87 0.38 25.90
C THR A 64 -4.52 1.41 26.97
N PRO A 65 -5.18 1.40 28.14
CA PRO A 65 -4.74 2.20 29.26
C PRO A 65 -3.55 1.47 29.90
N GLU A 66 -2.32 1.85 29.55
CA GLU A 66 -1.17 1.57 30.42
C GLU A 66 -0.65 2.90 30.96
N VAL A 67 -1.42 3.45 31.91
CA VAL A 67 -0.86 4.30 32.95
C VAL A 67 -0.77 3.41 34.20
N ALA A 68 0.46 3.07 34.60
CA ALA A 68 0.91 2.90 35.99
C ALA A 68 2.18 2.04 36.02
N ILE A 69 3.35 2.67 35.89
CA ILE A 69 4.36 2.46 36.93
C ILE A 69 4.80 3.82 37.46
N ASP A 70 4.80 3.86 38.78
CA ASP A 70 4.70 5.02 39.65
C ASP A 70 5.96 5.89 39.63
N SER A 71 5.74 7.14 39.99
CA SER A 71 6.80 8.07 40.32
C SER A 71 7.44 7.60 41.63
N THR A 72 8.70 7.19 41.62
CA THR A 72 9.53 7.29 42.82
C THR A 72 10.94 7.65 42.37
N ILE A 73 11.29 8.90 42.68
CA ILE A 73 12.58 9.43 43.11
C ILE A 73 13.79 8.52 42.88
#